data_AF-E8QZ93-F1
#
_entry.id   AF-E8QZ93-F1
#
_cell.length_a   1.000
_cell.length_b   1.000
_cell.length_c   1.000
_cell.angle_alpha   90.00
_cell.angle_beta   90.00
_cell.angle_gamma   90.00
#
_symmetry.space_group_name_H-M   'P 1'
#
loop_
_entity.id
_entity.type
_entity.pdbx_description
1 polymer ?
#
loop_
_entity_poly.entity_id
_entity_poly.type
_entity_poly.pdbx_seq_one_letter_code
_entity_poly.pdbx_strand_id
1 'polypeptide(L)'
;MDLTVLIRLRFLAGMVSGLTLMVAMAAVPHHQQQQDQGVVVPKVEFTATELVKLEAASKRVPPYFGQVALTPEQRAQIQAIQMKYLREILKREKEIEALKEKSLQECEGVLVDFQLGLIKNLRDAKVRRTGNVPKEPTPSVPKGSSDVSVEDTDG
;
A
#
# COMPACT_ATOMS: atom_id res chain seq x y z
N MET A 1 44.58 -13.33 -14.49
CA MET A 1 45.94 -13.11 -13.95
C MET A 1 46.30 -11.64 -14.13
N ASP A 2 45.44 -10.71 -13.70
CA ASP A 2 45.19 -10.23 -12.32
C ASP A 2 46.13 -9.08 -11.93
N LEU A 3 45.55 -7.88 -12.07
CA LEU A 3 46.14 -6.55 -11.92
C LEU A 3 46.22 -6.15 -10.44
N THR A 4 46.76 -7.03 -9.59
CA THR A 4 46.60 -6.93 -8.11
C THR A 4 47.92 -6.95 -7.32
N VAL A 5 49.07 -6.65 -7.94
CA VAL A 5 50.38 -6.78 -7.26
C VAL A 5 51.27 -5.52 -7.26
N LEU A 6 50.92 -4.42 -7.96
CA LEU A 6 51.89 -3.34 -8.19
C LEU A 6 51.74 -2.05 -7.35
N ILE A 7 51.07 -2.08 -6.19
CA ILE A 7 50.99 -0.89 -5.30
C ILE A 7 51.12 -1.27 -3.83
N ARG A 8 52.16 -2.06 -3.51
CA ARG A 8 52.79 -2.03 -2.19
C ARG A 8 54.25 -1.71 -2.40
N LEU A 9 54.80 -0.87 -1.51
CA LEU A 9 56.24 -0.65 -1.29
C LEU A 9 56.89 0.57 -1.98
N ARG A 10 56.63 1.77 -1.46
CA ARG A 10 57.62 2.86 -1.31
C ARG A 10 57.41 3.52 0.07
N PHE A 11 58.22 3.16 1.08
CA PHE A 11 59.34 3.98 1.62
C PHE A 11 58.86 5.40 1.94
N LEU A 12 58.57 5.84 3.18
CA LEU A 12 59.33 5.82 4.45
C LEU A 12 60.68 6.56 4.35
N ALA A 13 60.66 7.90 4.44
CA ALA A 13 61.78 8.76 4.85
C ALA A 13 61.36 10.26 4.96
N GLY A 14 61.71 10.91 6.09
CA GLY A 14 62.06 12.35 6.18
C GLY A 14 60.92 13.37 6.03
N MET A 15 60.23 13.85 7.07
CA MET A 15 60.65 14.82 8.09
C MET A 15 60.87 16.27 7.59
N VAL A 16 60.11 17.19 8.19
CA VAL A 16 60.33 18.64 8.43
C VAL A 16 59.85 19.66 7.39
N SER A 17 59.22 20.71 7.93
CA SER A 17 58.79 21.99 7.35
C SER A 17 57.54 21.92 6.47
N GLY A 18 56.38 22.38 6.94
CA GLY A 18 56.20 23.67 7.60
C GLY A 18 55.77 24.69 6.56
N LEU A 19 54.54 24.56 6.08
CA LEU A 19 53.81 25.68 5.55
C LEU A 19 52.32 25.44 5.79
N THR A 20 51.83 26.12 6.82
CA THR A 20 50.42 26.21 7.18
C THR A 20 49.67 26.92 6.06
N LEU A 21 49.14 26.16 5.10
CA LEU A 21 48.10 26.69 4.21
C LEU A 21 46.75 26.44 4.90
N MET A 22 46.32 27.44 5.67
CA MET A 22 44.94 27.59 6.11
C MET A 22 44.07 27.82 4.86
N VAL A 23 43.64 26.72 4.21
CA VAL A 23 42.48 26.78 3.34
C VAL A 23 41.27 26.90 4.27
N ALA A 24 40.75 28.12 4.36
CA ALA A 24 39.42 28.39 4.85
C ALA A 24 38.43 27.61 3.97
N MET A 25 38.16 26.36 4.34
CA MET A 25 36.93 25.68 3.95
C MET A 25 35.83 26.44 4.67
N ALA A 26 35.33 27.49 4.01
CA ALA A 26 33.99 27.97 4.24
C ALA A 26 33.13 26.71 4.30
N ALA A 27 32.60 26.44 5.49
CA ALA A 27 31.68 25.36 5.73
C ALA A 27 30.54 25.55 4.73
N VAL A 28 30.61 24.83 3.62
CA VAL A 28 29.48 24.56 2.77
C VAL A 28 28.69 23.56 3.61
N PRO A 29 27.59 23.95 4.27
CA PRO A 29 26.72 22.95 4.85
C PRO A 29 26.22 22.11 3.67
N HIS A 30 26.80 20.93 3.49
CA HIS A 30 26.17 19.84 2.79
C HIS A 30 25.03 19.31 3.68
N HIS A 31 24.10 20.19 4.05
CA HIS A 31 22.73 19.79 4.27
C HIS A 31 22.11 19.75 2.89
N GLN A 32 22.15 18.55 2.32
CA GLN A 32 21.26 18.16 1.26
C GLN A 32 19.85 18.16 1.88
N GLN A 33 19.29 19.37 1.99
CA GLN A 33 17.88 19.59 2.18
C GLN A 33 17.23 19.12 0.87
N GLN A 34 17.02 17.81 0.81
CA GLN A 34 15.99 17.24 -0.05
C GLN A 34 14.75 18.08 0.23
N GLN A 35 14.37 18.89 -0.74
CA GLN A 35 13.07 19.53 -0.78
C GLN A 35 12.08 18.39 -0.85
N ASP A 36 11.66 17.95 0.33
CA ASP A 36 10.46 17.20 0.58
C ASP A 36 9.34 18.09 0.03
N GLN A 37 9.00 17.89 -1.25
CA GLN A 37 7.78 18.41 -1.83
C GLN A 37 6.68 17.82 -0.97
N GLY A 38 6.19 18.63 -0.03
CA GLY A 38 5.37 18.24 1.10
C GLY A 38 4.43 17.11 0.76
N VAL A 39 4.90 15.88 0.98
CA VAL A 39 4.01 14.77 1.23
C VAL A 39 3.46 15.15 2.59
N VAL A 40 2.32 15.81 2.59
CA VAL A 40 1.51 16.02 3.79
C VAL A 40 1.21 14.63 4.29
N VAL A 41 2.09 14.05 5.10
CA VAL A 41 1.86 12.76 5.74
C VAL A 41 0.67 13.03 6.63
N PRO A 42 -0.53 12.55 6.27
CA PRO A 42 -1.71 12.89 7.01
C PRO A 42 -1.49 12.39 8.44
N LYS A 43 -1.76 13.24 9.42
CA LYS A 43 -1.86 12.81 10.81
C LYS A 43 -2.94 11.73 10.83
N VAL A 44 -2.52 10.48 10.90
CA VAL A 44 -3.45 9.35 10.84
C VAL A 44 -4.25 9.31 12.13
N GLU A 45 -5.47 9.85 12.07
CA GLU A 45 -6.47 9.70 13.12
C GLU A 45 -7.18 8.36 12.93
N PHE A 46 -7.33 7.62 14.02
CA PHE A 46 -8.05 6.35 14.04
C PHE A 46 -9.52 6.61 14.33
N THR A 47 -10.40 5.98 13.56
CA THR A 47 -11.83 6.05 13.82
C THR A 47 -12.19 5.21 15.07
N ALA A 48 -13.30 5.54 15.72
CA ALA A 48 -13.78 4.77 16.87
C ALA A 48 -13.97 3.28 16.53
N THR A 49 -14.47 2.98 15.32
CA THR A 49 -14.64 1.62 14.82
C THR A 49 -13.30 0.88 14.67
N GLU A 50 -12.27 1.55 14.17
CA GLU A 50 -10.92 0.97 14.07
C GLU A 50 -10.33 0.68 15.45
N LEU A 51 -10.53 1.57 16.42
CA LEU A 51 -10.06 1.38 17.80
C LEU A 51 -10.72 0.17 18.46
N VAL A 52 -12.03 0.00 18.28
CA VAL A 52 -12.76 -1.18 18.78
C VAL A 52 -12.24 -2.46 18.13
N LYS A 53 -11.99 -2.44 16.82
CA LYS A 53 -11.44 -3.59 16.08
C LYS A 53 -10.03 -3.95 16.54
N LEU A 54 -9.18 -2.94 16.76
CA LEU A 54 -7.82 -3.11 17.31
C LEU A 54 -7.86 -3.76 18.70
N GLU A 55 -8.71 -3.24 19.59
CA GLU A 55 -8.84 -3.75 20.94
C GLU A 55 -9.36 -5.19 20.96
N ALA A 56 -10.32 -5.52 20.08
CA ALA A 56 -10.81 -6.89 19.93
C ALA A 56 -9.71 -7.85 19.42
N ALA A 57 -8.86 -7.38 18.50
CA ALA A 57 -7.76 -8.17 17.95
C ALA A 57 -6.65 -8.41 18.97
N SER A 58 -6.30 -7.41 19.78
CA SER A 58 -5.23 -7.50 20.77
C SER A 58 -5.59 -8.28 22.03
N LYS A 59 -6.88 -8.54 22.29
CA LYS A 59 -7.30 -9.38 23.42
C LYS A 59 -6.81 -10.83 23.26
N ARG A 60 -6.52 -11.26 22.04
CA ARG A 60 -6.08 -12.63 21.73
C ARG A 60 -4.57 -12.71 21.63
N VAL A 61 -4.00 -13.63 22.41
CA VAL A 61 -2.58 -14.01 22.33
C VAL A 61 -2.31 -14.64 20.96
N PRO A 62 -1.11 -14.48 20.35
CA PRO A 62 -0.82 -15.08 19.05
C PRO A 62 -0.98 -16.61 19.04
N PRO A 63 -1.12 -17.22 17.84
CA PRO A 63 -1.15 -18.67 17.70
C PRO A 63 0.04 -19.34 18.40
N TYR A 64 -0.18 -20.50 19.01
CA TYR A 64 0.83 -21.29 19.76
C TYR A 64 1.32 -20.68 21.08
N PHE A 65 1.26 -19.37 21.29
CA PHE A 65 1.67 -18.73 22.56
C PHE A 65 0.78 -19.16 23.74
N GLY A 66 -0.46 -19.57 23.48
CA GLY A 66 -1.33 -20.15 24.51
C GLY A 66 -0.88 -21.51 25.04
N GLN A 67 0.03 -22.21 24.34
CA GLN A 67 0.47 -23.56 24.68
C GLN A 67 1.66 -23.59 25.64
N VAL A 68 2.36 -22.47 25.84
CA VAL A 68 3.59 -22.38 26.64
C VAL A 68 3.37 -21.88 28.08
N ALA A 69 2.17 -22.07 28.62
CA ALA A 69 1.81 -21.73 30.01
C ALA A 69 2.22 -20.30 30.44
N LEU A 70 1.78 -19.29 29.68
CA LEU A 70 2.09 -17.88 29.97
C LEU A 70 1.55 -17.42 31.32
N THR A 71 2.37 -16.66 32.05
CA THR A 71 1.91 -15.93 33.25
C THR A 71 0.95 -14.79 32.86
N PRO A 72 0.13 -14.29 33.81
CA PRO A 72 -0.75 -13.14 33.55
C PRO A 72 0.05 -11.90 33.10
N GLU A 73 1.23 -11.69 33.67
CA GLU A 73 2.12 -10.58 33.33
C GLU A 73 2.66 -10.71 31.89
N GLN A 74 3.18 -11.89 31.53
CA GLN A 74 3.65 -12.16 30.16
C GLN A 74 2.53 -11.96 29.14
N ARG A 75 1.31 -12.41 29.46
CA ARG A 75 0.13 -12.22 28.60
C ARG A 75 -0.17 -10.72 28.41
N ALA A 76 -0.16 -9.93 29.48
CA ALA A 76 -0.39 -8.50 29.39
C ALA A 76 0.68 -7.80 28.53
N GLN A 77 1.95 -8.18 28.68
CA GLN A 77 3.04 -7.66 27.85
C GLN A 77 2.86 -8.01 26.37
N ILE A 78 2.49 -9.25 26.04
CA ILE A 78 2.21 -9.68 24.66
C ILE A 78 1.06 -8.87 24.07
N GLN A 79 -0.03 -8.68 24.80
CA GLN A 79 -1.19 -7.91 24.33
C GLN A 79 -0.83 -6.43 24.12
N ALA A 80 0.00 -5.84 24.99
CA ALA A 80 0.50 -4.47 24.81
C ALA A 80 1.37 -4.33 23.56
N ILE A 81 2.25 -5.31 23.30
CA ILE A 81 3.08 -5.38 22.09
C ILE A 81 2.20 -5.49 20.85
N GLN A 82 1.20 -6.37 20.86
CA GLN A 82 0.23 -6.50 19.76
C GLN A 82 -0.49 -5.19 19.50
N MET A 83 -1.00 -4.50 20.54
CA MET A 83 -1.67 -3.21 20.36
C MET A 83 -0.79 -2.17 19.70
N LYS A 84 0.49 -2.08 20.11
CA LYS A 84 1.45 -1.15 19.52
C LYS A 84 1.59 -1.42 18.02
N TYR A 85 1.92 -2.65 17.64
CA TYR A 85 2.18 -2.98 16.25
C TYR A 85 0.94 -2.98 15.38
N LEU A 86 -0.23 -3.35 15.90
CA LEU A 86 -1.48 -3.24 15.14
C LEU A 86 -1.82 -1.78 14.78
N ARG A 87 -1.55 -0.82 15.68
CA ARG A 87 -1.69 0.62 15.34
C ARG A 87 -0.71 1.06 14.26
N GLU A 88 0.54 0.61 14.35
CA GLU A 88 1.56 0.92 13.34
C GLU A 88 1.19 0.32 11.98
N ILE A 89 0.70 -0.93 11.95
CA ILE A 89 0.23 -1.60 10.74
C ILE A 89 -0.90 -0.79 10.10
N LEU A 90 -1.96 -0.45 10.85
CA LEU A 90 -3.07 0.34 10.30
C LEU A 90 -2.61 1.71 9.79
N LYS A 91 -1.66 2.35 10.47
CA LYS A 91 -1.08 3.62 10.01
C LYS A 91 -0.41 3.44 8.65
N ARG A 92 0.45 2.42 8.50
CA ARG A 92 1.14 2.14 7.23
C ARG A 92 0.18 1.70 6.13
N GLU A 93 -0.87 0.96 6.45
CA GLU A 93 -1.91 0.58 5.49
C GLU A 93 -2.60 1.82 4.90
N LYS A 94 -2.94 2.81 5.72
CA LYS A 94 -3.50 4.09 5.26
C LYS A 94 -2.51 4.87 4.39
N GLU A 95 -1.22 4.89 4.74
CA GLU A 95 -0.18 5.51 3.91
C GLU A 95 -0.05 4.81 2.55
N ILE A 96 -0.09 3.47 2.52
CA ILE A 96 -0.07 2.68 1.28
C ILE A 96 -1.31 2.97 0.43
N GLU A 97 -2.50 3.05 1.04
CA GLU A 97 -3.74 3.38 0.33
C GLU A 97 -3.69 4.78 -0.28
N ALA A 98 -3.22 5.78 0.48
CA ALA A 98 -3.02 7.14 -0.03
C ALA A 98 -2.02 7.18 -1.20
N LEU A 99 -0.92 6.42 -1.12
CA LEU A 99 0.06 6.33 -2.20
C LEU A 99 -0.52 5.62 -3.44
N LYS A 100 -1.34 4.58 -3.26
CA LYS A 100 -2.03 3.91 -4.36
C LYS A 100 -2.98 4.86 -5.08
N GLU A 101 -3.76 5.62 -4.33
CA GLU A 101 -4.67 6.63 -4.88
C GLU A 101 -3.90 7.72 -5.64
N LYS A 102 -2.83 8.25 -5.03
CA LYS A 102 -1.97 9.24 -5.70
C LYS A 102 -1.35 8.69 -6.99
N SER A 103 -0.81 7.47 -6.95
CA SER A 103 -0.25 6.81 -8.13
C SER A 103 -1.28 6.65 -9.23
N LEU A 104 -2.53 6.32 -8.89
CA LEU A 104 -3.61 6.19 -9.85
C LEU A 104 -4.01 7.55 -10.45
N GLN A 105 -4.07 8.61 -9.64
CA GLN A 105 -4.30 9.98 -10.12
C GLN A 105 -3.19 10.46 -11.05
N GLU A 106 -1.92 10.19 -10.71
CA GLU A 106 -0.78 10.50 -11.58
C GLU A 106 -0.85 9.70 -12.91
N CYS A 107 -1.26 8.43 -12.86
CA CYS A 107 -1.51 7.63 -14.07
C CYS A 107 -2.67 8.18 -14.92
N GLU A 108 -3.71 8.72 -14.30
CA GLU A 108 -4.83 9.34 -15.03
C GLU A 108 -4.44 10.67 -15.66
N GLY A 109 -3.55 11.43 -15.00
CA GLY A 109 -3.07 12.71 -15.48
C GLY A 109 -2.27 12.64 -16.80
N VAL A 110 -1.78 11.47 -17.19
CA VAL A 110 -1.10 11.27 -18.48
C VAL A 110 -2.03 10.82 -19.61
N LEU A 111 -3.31 10.56 -19.32
CA LEU A 111 -4.30 10.14 -20.31
C LEU A 111 -4.95 11.35 -20.99
N VAL A 112 -5.42 11.14 -22.23
CA VAL A 112 -6.25 12.16 -22.91
C VAL A 112 -7.71 12.06 -22.47
N ASP A 113 -8.45 13.17 -22.57
CA ASP A 113 -9.83 13.31 -22.06
C ASP A 113 -10.77 12.18 -22.50
N PHE A 114 -10.65 11.73 -23.75
CA PHE A 114 -11.44 10.60 -24.26
C PHE A 114 -11.19 9.31 -23.49
N GLN A 115 -9.92 8.99 -23.19
CA GLN A 115 -9.54 7.80 -22.43
C GLN A 115 -10.02 7.90 -20.97
N LEU A 116 -9.96 9.09 -20.38
CA LEU A 116 -10.48 9.34 -19.04
C LEU A 116 -12.00 9.10 -18.96
N GLY A 117 -12.74 9.57 -19.98
CA GLY A 117 -14.17 9.30 -20.12
C GLY A 117 -14.51 7.81 -20.18
N LEU A 118 -13.70 7.02 -20.91
CA LEU A 118 -13.86 5.56 -20.95
C LEU A 118 -13.61 4.91 -19.58
N ILE A 119 -12.56 5.30 -18.85
CA ILE A 119 -12.27 4.76 -17.52
C ILE A 119 -13.42 5.06 -16.55
N LYS A 120 -13.98 6.26 -16.59
CA LYS A 120 -15.13 6.64 -15.75
C LYS A 120 -16.34 5.76 -16.03
N ASN A 121 -16.68 5.56 -17.31
CA ASN A 121 -17.78 4.68 -17.71
C ASN A 121 -17.57 3.22 -17.23
N LEU A 122 -16.32 2.73 -17.29
CA LEU A 122 -15.97 1.40 -16.79
C LEU A 122 -16.14 1.27 -15.27
N ARG A 123 -15.75 2.31 -14.51
CA ARG A 123 -15.96 2.36 -13.06
C ARG A 123 -17.44 2.36 -12.71
N ASP A 124 -18.23 3.21 -13.37
CA ASP A 124 -19.68 3.31 -13.14
C ASP A 124 -20.38 1.99 -13.47
N ALA A 125 -20.01 1.34 -14.57
CA ALA A 125 -20.54 0.03 -14.94
C ALA A 125 -20.19 -1.06 -13.91
N LYS A 126 -18.99 -1.03 -13.35
CA LYS A 126 -18.59 -1.97 -12.28
C LYS A 126 -19.43 -1.76 -11.03
N VAL A 127 -19.61 -0.51 -10.59
CA VAL A 127 -20.46 -0.17 -9.43
C VAL A 127 -21.89 -0.64 -9.65
N ARG A 128 -22.47 -0.46 -10.84
CA ARG A 128 -23.82 -0.95 -11.17
C ARG A 128 -23.95 -2.48 -11.14
N ARG A 129 -22.86 -3.22 -11.39
CA ARG A 129 -22.85 -4.69 -11.31
C ARG A 129 -22.71 -5.20 -9.88
N THR A 130 -21.95 -4.51 -9.03
CA THR A 130 -21.70 -4.91 -7.64
C THR A 130 -22.68 -4.29 -6.64
N GLY A 131 -23.30 -3.17 -7.02
CA GLY A 131 -24.37 -2.52 -6.29
C GLY A 131 -25.69 -3.23 -6.57
N ASN A 132 -26.30 -3.72 -5.52
CA ASN A 132 -27.65 -4.26 -5.45
C ASN A 132 -28.66 -3.51 -6.36
N VAL A 133 -29.00 -4.10 -7.51
CA VAL A 133 -30.18 -3.72 -8.30
C VAL A 133 -31.19 -4.86 -8.14
N PRO A 134 -32.34 -4.63 -7.47
CA PRO A 134 -33.50 -5.52 -7.57
C PRO A 134 -33.81 -5.77 -9.04
N LYS A 135 -34.00 -7.04 -9.44
CA LYS A 135 -34.45 -7.42 -10.79
C LYS A 135 -35.64 -6.54 -11.18
N GLU A 136 -35.42 -5.58 -12.07
CA GLU A 136 -36.51 -4.97 -12.82
C GLU A 136 -37.07 -6.08 -13.73
N PRO A 137 -38.39 -6.34 -13.68
CA PRO A 137 -38.98 -7.46 -14.40
C PRO A 137 -38.82 -7.20 -15.89
N THR A 138 -38.13 -8.12 -16.56
CA THR A 138 -38.16 -8.26 -18.02
C THR A 138 -39.61 -8.12 -18.49
N PRO A 139 -39.93 -7.20 -19.42
CA PRO A 139 -41.25 -7.16 -20.02
C PRO A 139 -41.50 -8.52 -20.67
N SER A 140 -42.49 -9.23 -20.15
CA SER A 140 -43.01 -10.46 -20.70
C SER A 140 -43.43 -10.19 -22.15
N VAL A 141 -42.60 -10.65 -23.09
CA VAL A 141 -42.97 -10.78 -24.49
C VAL A 141 -44.24 -11.65 -24.51
N PRO A 142 -45.35 -11.20 -25.11
CA PRO A 142 -46.55 -12.01 -25.22
C PRO A 142 -46.17 -13.23 -26.08
N LYS A 143 -46.30 -14.42 -25.49
CA LYS A 143 -46.17 -15.69 -26.20
C LYS A 143 -47.38 -15.82 -27.11
N GLY A 144 -47.27 -15.20 -28.28
CA GLY A 144 -48.21 -15.32 -29.39
C GLY A 144 -48.31 -16.78 -29.80
N SER A 145 -49.54 -17.26 -29.81
CA SER A 145 -50.01 -18.51 -30.38
C SER A 145 -49.47 -18.75 -31.79
N SER A 146 -48.88 -19.91 -32.01
CA SER A 146 -48.99 -20.59 -33.29
C SER A 146 -49.16 -22.08 -33.01
N ASP A 147 -50.44 -22.47 -32.98
CA ASP A 147 -50.90 -23.75 -33.50
C ASP A 147 -50.04 -24.16 -34.69
N VAL A 148 -49.36 -25.30 -34.57
CA VAL A 148 -48.95 -26.11 -35.70
C VAL A 148 -49.34 -27.53 -35.34
N SER A 149 -50.50 -27.92 -35.86
CA SER A 149 -50.93 -29.30 -36.00
C SER A 149 -49.82 -30.12 -36.66
N VAL A 150 -49.41 -31.21 -36.02
CA VAL A 150 -48.68 -32.27 -36.70
C VAL A 150 -49.64 -33.45 -36.77
N GLU A 151 -50.06 -33.73 -38.00
CA GLU A 151 -50.91 -34.84 -38.41
C GLU A 151 -50.30 -36.19 -38.00
N ASP A 152 -51.18 -37.05 -37.48
CA ASP A 152 -50.99 -38.49 -37.39
C ASP A 152 -50.68 -39.08 -38.77
N THR A 153 -49.60 -39.85 -38.88
CA THR A 153 -49.50 -40.89 -39.92
C THR A 153 -48.91 -42.15 -39.31
N ASP A 154 -49.81 -43.11 -39.12
CA ASP A 154 -49.60 -44.51 -38.78
C ASP A 154 -49.14 -45.30 -40.02
N GLY A 155 -48.28 -46.30 -39.84
CA GLY A 155 -47.71 -47.13 -40.90
C GLY A 155 -46.49 -47.93 -40.47
#